data_AF-A0A4Q5AAP3-F1
#
_entry.id   AF-A0A4Q5AAP3-F1
#
_cell.length_a   1.000
_cell.length_b   1.000
_cell.length_c   1.000
_cell.angle_alpha   90.00
_cell.angle_beta   90.00
_cell.angle_gamma   90.00
#
_symmetry.space_group_name_H-M   'P 1'
#
loop_
_entity.id
_entity.type
_entity.pdbx_description
1 polymer ?
#
loop_
_entity_poly.entity_id
_entity_poly.type
_entity_poly.pdbx_seq_one_letter_code
_entity_poly.pdbx_strand_id
1 'polypeptide(L)'
;MPIAGPSAAPLMRSGARAGSIIVWVGGPITAGGGASAPANRMSSIASRDLNLTEKNYAAANATVSNGLVTRCYAARDDKSYDHAQVAYVVLAGGLQDPVSALATVIAKTRDAINECRKAFPAARIIWAAGPGSLAGMNDTQLTDTTTIVSAILGQARQAGALAVNLRTVLGTDTSMQSSGILPNDTGHEALAQAIVEAIEDDRAEPVDTPITPTRTYSSGLNDWASRQVEATRRREAEKREANRPTGTELGGVTQKLDELTQAQGVQQVLLEQQQDELDAHQRELEQQQQKLQSQQDQLTKHQNELESQQKSLKSAQDAIKQAQEQLKKVVGDQGNTITNVKQLAERINAQQQQISSQAQRLIDMENWRTGALLQTLADYEARISALEGR
;
A
#
# COMPACT_ATOMS: atom_id res chain seq x y z
N MET A 1 -7.96 51.67 11.68
CA MET A 1 -7.46 50.61 10.78
C MET A 1 -6.75 49.58 11.65
N PRO A 2 -7.31 48.39 11.87
CA PRO A 2 -6.60 47.35 12.61
C PRO A 2 -5.63 46.63 11.66
N ILE A 3 -4.39 46.53 12.11
CA ILE A 3 -3.25 45.90 11.43
C ILE A 3 -3.45 44.39 11.54
N ALA A 4 -3.52 43.70 10.39
CA ALA A 4 -3.61 42.24 10.33
C ALA A 4 -2.29 41.62 10.83
N GLY A 5 -2.37 40.84 11.90
CA GLY A 5 -1.29 39.94 12.33
C GLY A 5 -1.09 38.79 11.33
N PRO A 6 0.05 38.08 11.38
CA PRO A 6 0.35 37.02 10.44
C PRO A 6 -0.72 35.93 10.53
N SER A 7 -1.44 35.73 9.42
CA SER A 7 -2.38 34.64 9.24
C SER A 7 -1.63 33.32 9.46
N ALA A 8 -2.03 32.59 10.51
CA ALA A 8 -1.61 31.21 10.69
C ALA A 8 -2.15 30.41 9.50
N ALA A 9 -1.27 30.12 8.54
CA ALA A 9 -1.61 29.27 7.42
C ALA A 9 -2.19 27.95 7.95
N PRO A 10 -3.37 27.50 7.49
CA PRO A 10 -3.94 26.26 7.94
C PRO A 10 -2.96 25.12 7.62
N LEU A 11 -2.59 24.35 8.64
CA LEU A 11 -1.90 23.07 8.50
C LEU A 11 -2.85 22.13 7.74
N MET A 12 -2.83 22.18 6.41
CA MET A 12 -3.58 21.25 5.56
C MET A 12 -3.18 19.83 5.98
N ARG A 13 -4.14 18.92 6.17
CA ARG A 13 -3.87 17.54 6.60
C ARG A 13 -3.68 16.56 5.44
N SER A 14 -4.10 16.92 4.23
CA SER A 14 -3.90 16.18 2.99
C SER A 14 -3.92 17.14 1.80
N GLY A 15 -3.24 16.78 0.70
CA GLY A 15 -3.21 17.55 -0.55
C GLY A 15 -1.80 17.78 -1.13
N ALA A 16 -1.71 17.79 -2.47
CA ALA A 16 -0.49 18.08 -3.22
C ALA A 16 0.12 19.42 -2.77
N ARG A 17 1.35 19.37 -2.25
CA ARG A 17 2.02 20.55 -1.67
C ARG A 17 2.67 21.40 -2.76
N ALA A 18 2.49 22.70 -2.65
CA ALA A 18 3.25 23.67 -3.43
C ALA A 18 4.68 23.72 -2.91
N GLY A 19 5.59 22.95 -3.53
CA GLY A 19 7.01 22.98 -3.24
C GLY A 19 7.77 22.01 -4.14
N SER A 20 9.02 22.32 -4.45
CA SER A 20 9.87 21.56 -5.36
C SER A 20 11.03 20.84 -4.68
N ILE A 21 11.11 20.91 -3.34
CA ILE A 21 12.23 20.39 -2.54
C ILE A 21 11.73 19.35 -1.53
N ILE A 22 12.51 18.29 -1.36
CA ILE A 22 12.36 17.31 -0.27
C ILE A 22 13.65 17.26 0.56
N VAL A 23 13.49 17.42 1.87
CA VAL A 23 14.59 17.40 2.83
C VAL A 23 14.65 16.02 3.50
N TRP A 24 15.84 15.42 3.53
CA TRP A 24 16.08 14.12 4.17
C TRP A 24 17.00 14.29 5.37
N VAL A 25 16.56 13.78 6.50
CA VAL A 25 17.30 13.78 7.76
C VAL A 25 17.33 12.35 8.28
N GLY A 26 18.51 11.78 8.47
CA GLY A 26 18.57 10.39 8.92
C GLY A 26 19.94 9.86 9.27
N GLY A 27 19.94 8.56 9.56
CA GLY A 27 21.15 7.79 9.84
C GLY A 27 21.86 7.23 8.59
N PRO A 28 22.71 6.20 8.74
CA PRO A 28 23.54 5.67 7.66
C PRO A 28 22.78 5.16 6.45
N ILE A 29 21.58 4.61 6.64
CA ILE A 29 20.78 4.09 5.52
C ILE A 29 20.26 5.24 4.66
N THR A 30 19.85 6.35 5.28
CA THR A 30 19.49 7.58 4.56
C THR A 30 20.70 8.25 3.91
N ALA A 31 21.89 8.05 4.47
CA ALA A 31 23.14 8.50 3.87
C ALA A 31 23.56 7.64 2.65
N GLY A 32 22.93 6.48 2.43
CA GLY A 32 23.22 5.55 1.34
C GLY A 32 24.17 4.41 1.70
N GLY A 33 24.29 4.07 2.99
CA GLY A 33 25.08 2.93 3.41
C GLY A 33 24.55 1.62 2.81
N GLY A 34 25.42 0.92 2.06
CA GLY A 34 25.09 -0.33 1.35
C GLY A 34 24.63 -0.14 -0.10
N ALA A 35 24.27 1.09 -0.51
CA ALA A 35 24.08 1.41 -1.92
C ALA A 35 25.42 1.38 -2.69
N SER A 36 25.39 0.96 -3.95
CA SER A 36 26.56 0.98 -4.83
C SER A 36 26.94 2.38 -5.29
N ALA A 37 26.00 3.32 -5.30
CA ALA A 37 26.20 4.72 -5.69
C ALA A 37 25.23 5.67 -4.97
N PRO A 38 25.55 6.97 -4.83
CA PRO A 38 24.63 7.95 -4.24
C PRO A 38 23.27 8.02 -4.95
N ALA A 39 23.21 7.77 -6.25
CA ALA A 39 21.95 7.77 -7.01
C ALA A 39 21.02 6.59 -6.62
N ASN A 40 21.58 5.53 -6.03
CA ASN A 40 20.86 4.30 -5.69
C ASN A 40 20.40 4.27 -4.22
N ARG A 41 20.67 5.31 -3.43
CA ARG A 41 20.16 5.38 -2.05
C ARG A 41 18.68 5.74 -2.05
N MET A 42 17.96 5.25 -1.03
CA MET A 42 16.50 5.41 -0.93
C MET A 42 16.03 6.86 -1.06
N SER A 43 16.80 7.82 -0.52
CA SER A 43 16.42 9.23 -0.55
C SER A 43 16.51 9.83 -1.94
N SER A 44 17.52 9.47 -2.74
CA SER A 44 17.68 9.96 -4.11
C SER A 44 16.67 9.32 -5.05
N ILE A 45 16.37 8.03 -4.89
CA ILE A 45 15.31 7.32 -5.64
C ILE A 45 13.95 7.95 -5.36
N ALA A 46 13.54 8.05 -4.09
CA ALA A 46 12.24 8.61 -3.73
C ALA A 46 12.12 10.09 -4.15
N SER A 47 13.18 10.89 -4.05
CA SER A 47 13.17 12.28 -4.51
C SER A 47 12.97 12.37 -6.03
N ARG A 48 13.65 11.52 -6.80
CA ARG A 48 13.49 11.42 -8.26
C ARG A 48 12.06 11.03 -8.63
N ASP A 49 11.52 10.01 -8.00
CA ASP A 49 10.21 9.45 -8.34
C ASP A 49 9.06 10.41 -7.97
N LEU A 50 9.24 11.21 -6.92
CA LEU A 50 8.33 12.30 -6.55
C LEU A 50 8.54 13.59 -7.37
N ASN A 51 9.54 13.61 -8.27
CA ASN A 51 9.96 14.79 -9.02
C ASN A 51 10.31 16.00 -8.13
N LEU A 52 11.07 15.76 -7.06
CA LEU A 52 11.50 16.77 -6.08
C LEU A 52 13.04 16.85 -6.02
N THR A 53 13.55 18.06 -5.80
CA THR A 53 14.98 18.28 -5.59
C THR A 53 15.38 17.79 -4.20
N GLU A 54 16.34 16.87 -4.13
CA GLU A 54 16.85 16.32 -2.88
C GLU A 54 17.74 17.31 -2.11
N LYS A 55 17.50 17.44 -0.80
CA LYS A 55 18.44 18.01 0.17
C LYS A 55 18.69 17.01 1.30
N ASN A 56 19.82 16.31 1.25
CA ASN A 56 20.13 15.21 2.17
C ASN A 56 21.14 15.63 3.25
N TYR A 57 20.70 15.57 4.51
CA TYR A 57 21.49 15.86 5.71
C TYR A 57 21.73 14.62 6.57
N ALA A 58 21.63 13.42 6.00
CA ALA A 58 21.89 12.19 6.74
C ALA A 58 23.37 12.04 7.10
N ALA A 59 23.64 11.31 8.18
CA ALA A 59 25.00 11.00 8.60
C ALA A 59 25.14 9.53 9.00
N ALA A 60 26.30 8.95 8.70
CA ALA A 60 26.57 7.53 8.91
C ALA A 60 26.49 7.07 10.38
N ASN A 61 26.67 7.99 11.32
CA ASN A 61 26.66 7.73 12.76
C ASN A 61 25.42 8.27 13.49
N ALA A 62 24.45 8.83 12.76
CA ALA A 62 23.25 9.38 13.38
C ALA A 62 22.22 8.29 13.67
N THR A 63 21.72 8.28 14.90
CA THR A 63 20.55 7.54 15.35
C THR A 63 19.51 8.53 15.90
N VAL A 64 18.30 8.07 16.22
CA VAL A 64 17.27 8.96 16.77
C VAL A 64 17.69 9.51 18.13
N SER A 65 18.21 8.64 18.99
CA SER A 65 18.72 9.00 20.32
C SER A 65 20.01 9.82 20.27
N ASN A 66 20.79 9.73 19.17
CA ASN A 66 22.06 10.41 19.04
C ASN A 66 22.29 10.99 17.63
N GLY A 67 22.18 12.32 17.52
CA GLY A 67 22.62 13.06 16.32
C GLY A 67 21.54 13.37 15.28
N LEU A 68 20.37 12.72 15.29
CA LEU A 68 19.29 13.05 14.33
C LEU A 68 18.81 14.50 14.47
N VAL A 69 18.60 14.99 15.70
CA VAL A 69 18.21 16.39 15.94
C VAL A 69 19.30 17.36 15.46
N THR A 70 20.58 17.00 15.62
CA THR A 70 21.69 17.78 15.07
C THR A 70 21.62 17.87 13.54
N ARG A 71 21.16 16.82 12.87
CA ARG A 71 20.91 16.85 11.41
C ARG A 71 19.71 17.72 11.05
N CYS A 72 18.69 17.81 11.90
CA CYS A 72 17.59 18.77 11.74
C CYS A 72 18.10 20.22 11.79
N TYR A 73 19.02 20.53 12.71
CA TYR A 73 19.67 21.84 12.77
C TYR A 73 20.48 22.14 11.51
N ALA A 74 21.24 21.17 11.01
CA ALA A 74 21.98 21.34 9.75
C ALA A 74 21.05 21.68 8.57
N ALA A 75 19.88 21.02 8.48
CA ALA A 75 18.88 21.33 7.47
C ALA A 75 18.28 22.74 7.63
N ARG A 76 17.94 23.14 8.86
CA ARG A 76 17.41 24.48 9.22
C ARG A 76 18.40 25.61 8.93
N ASP A 77 19.69 25.34 9.11
CA ASP A 77 20.73 26.36 9.03
C ASP A 77 21.30 26.49 7.61
N ASP A 78 21.03 25.54 6.71
CA ASP A 78 21.43 25.63 5.31
C ASP A 78 20.58 26.66 4.55
N LYS A 79 21.22 27.76 4.15
CA LYS A 79 20.60 28.87 3.40
C LYS A 79 20.80 28.78 1.88
N SER A 80 21.25 27.64 1.36
CA SER A 80 21.48 27.44 -0.09
C SER A 80 20.19 27.25 -0.91
N TYR A 81 19.02 27.21 -0.27
CA TYR A 81 17.72 27.07 -0.90
C TYR A 81 16.65 27.76 -0.08
N ASP A 82 15.54 28.08 -0.73
CA ASP A 82 14.38 28.67 -0.06
C ASP A 82 13.62 27.59 0.73
N HIS A 83 13.53 27.79 2.04
CA HIS A 83 12.84 26.88 2.95
C HIS A 83 11.32 26.85 2.71
N ALA A 84 10.76 27.90 2.08
CA ALA A 84 9.37 27.91 1.67
C ALA A 84 9.07 26.97 0.48
N GLN A 85 10.10 26.55 -0.27
CA GLN A 85 9.96 25.59 -1.38
C GLN A 85 10.01 24.12 -0.94
N VAL A 86 10.20 23.86 0.37
CA VAL A 86 10.23 22.50 0.92
C VAL A 86 8.80 21.98 1.02
N ALA A 87 8.48 20.99 0.18
CA ALA A 87 7.20 20.29 0.20
C ALA A 87 7.16 19.22 1.30
N TYR A 88 8.27 18.51 1.50
CA TYR A 88 8.36 17.36 2.40
C TYR A 88 9.66 17.36 3.21
N VAL A 89 9.57 16.92 4.46
CA VAL A 89 10.73 16.60 5.30
C VAL A 89 10.61 15.17 5.77
N VAL A 90 11.56 14.32 5.40
CA VAL A 90 11.61 12.91 5.80
C VAL A 90 12.64 12.75 6.92
N LEU A 91 12.14 12.37 8.09
CA LEU A 91 12.92 11.98 9.26
C LEU A 91 13.03 10.45 9.27
N ALA A 92 14.24 9.90 9.13
CA ALA A 92 14.45 8.48 8.94
C ALA A 92 15.48 7.88 9.92
N GLY A 93 15.03 6.92 10.74
CA GLY A 93 15.88 6.30 11.76
C GLY A 93 15.12 5.38 12.72
N GLY A 94 15.83 4.85 13.72
CA GLY A 94 15.27 4.02 14.79
C GLY A 94 15.80 2.60 14.83
N LEU A 95 16.30 2.06 13.72
CA LEU A 95 16.72 0.65 13.68
C LEU A 95 17.99 0.36 14.50
N GLN A 96 18.87 1.37 14.65
CA GLN A 96 20.13 1.27 15.39
C GLN A 96 20.04 1.72 16.84
N ASP A 97 18.90 2.28 17.23
CA ASP A 97 18.73 2.76 18.59
C ASP A 97 18.53 1.56 19.53
N PRO A 98 19.34 1.42 20.59
CA PRO A 98 19.16 0.33 21.54
C PRO A 98 17.91 0.56 22.38
N VAL A 99 17.25 -0.51 22.82
CA VAL A 99 16.04 -0.42 23.68
C VAL A 99 16.32 0.32 24.99
N SER A 100 17.56 0.27 25.50
CA SER A 100 17.99 1.03 26.68
C SER A 100 17.93 2.56 26.49
N ALA A 101 17.88 3.05 25.25
CA ALA A 101 17.75 4.46 24.91
C ALA A 101 16.30 4.88 24.60
N LEU A 102 15.30 4.02 24.85
CA LEU A 102 13.89 4.25 24.47
C LEU A 102 13.34 5.61 24.93
N ALA A 103 13.59 6.01 26.18
CA ALA A 103 13.15 7.30 26.70
C ALA A 103 13.74 8.48 25.90
N THR A 104 15.02 8.39 25.55
CA THR A 104 15.72 9.38 24.71
C THR A 104 15.15 9.37 23.30
N VAL A 105 14.88 8.21 22.72
CA VAL A 105 14.25 8.08 21.39
C VAL A 105 12.89 8.77 21.36
N ILE A 106 12.04 8.53 22.36
CA ILE A 106 10.72 9.16 22.48
C ILE A 106 10.85 10.69 22.52
N ALA A 107 11.73 11.22 23.38
CA ALA A 107 11.95 12.65 23.49
C ALA A 107 12.52 13.25 22.19
N LYS A 108 13.54 12.62 21.60
CA LYS A 108 14.22 13.11 20.40
C LYS A 108 13.37 13.00 19.13
N THR A 109 12.43 12.06 19.09
CA THR A 109 11.42 11.99 18.02
C THR A 109 10.57 13.26 18.01
N ARG A 110 10.05 13.67 19.19
CA ARG A 110 9.29 14.91 19.32
C ARG A 110 10.13 16.14 18.98
N ASP A 111 11.36 16.20 19.49
CA ASP A 111 12.29 17.31 19.22
C ASP A 111 12.54 17.46 17.71
N ALA A 112 12.89 16.38 17.02
CA ALA A 112 13.19 16.40 15.59
C ALA A 112 11.99 16.89 14.77
N ILE A 113 10.78 16.40 15.05
CA ILE A 113 9.56 16.86 14.38
C ILE A 113 9.32 18.35 14.63
N ASN A 114 9.47 18.80 15.88
CA ASN A 114 9.23 20.19 16.23
C ASN A 114 10.26 21.13 15.61
N GLU A 115 11.54 20.74 15.56
CA GLU A 115 12.58 21.54 14.93
C GLU A 115 12.39 21.64 13.41
N CYS A 116 12.07 20.53 12.74
CA CYS A 116 11.75 20.57 11.31
C CYS A 116 10.50 21.36 11.00
N ARG A 117 9.46 21.29 11.84
CA ARG A 117 8.21 22.07 11.65
C ARG A 117 8.41 23.57 11.84
N LYS A 118 9.31 23.98 12.75
CA LYS A 118 9.72 25.39 12.88
C LYS A 118 10.50 25.87 11.65
N ALA A 119 11.40 25.02 11.15
CA ALA A 119 12.25 25.35 10.01
C ALA A 119 11.49 25.39 8.68
N PHE A 120 10.56 24.45 8.48
CA PHE A 120 9.85 24.20 7.23
C PHE A 120 8.34 24.22 7.48
N PRO A 121 7.73 25.37 7.78
CA PRO A 121 6.34 25.46 8.22
C PRO A 121 5.32 25.03 7.15
N ALA A 122 5.68 25.10 5.87
CA ALA A 122 4.83 24.68 4.75
C ALA A 122 4.94 23.16 4.44
N ALA A 123 5.97 22.49 4.96
CA ALA A 123 6.29 21.13 4.59
C ALA A 123 5.45 20.10 5.34
N ARG A 124 5.14 18.98 4.68
CA ARG A 124 4.61 17.78 5.33
C ARG A 124 5.78 17.01 5.97
N ILE A 125 5.72 16.85 7.29
CA ILE A 125 6.69 16.02 8.02
C ILE A 125 6.29 14.55 7.90
N ILE A 126 7.26 13.73 7.52
CA ILE A 126 7.14 12.29 7.38
C ILE A 126 8.17 11.66 8.31
N TRP A 127 7.74 10.68 9.10
CA TRP A 127 8.63 9.84 9.87
C TRP A 127 8.71 8.45 9.25
N ALA A 128 9.86 8.13 8.70
CA ALA A 128 10.20 6.84 8.12
C ALA A 128 10.94 5.97 9.16
N ALA A 129 10.18 5.21 9.95
CA ALA A 129 10.69 4.53 11.14
C ALA A 129 11.35 3.19 10.80
N GLY A 130 12.57 3.00 11.27
CA GLY A 130 13.31 1.74 11.20
C GLY A 130 13.73 1.28 9.79
N PRO A 131 14.23 2.15 8.89
CA PRO A 131 14.74 1.67 7.60
C PRO A 131 15.89 0.68 7.82
N GLY A 132 15.95 -0.39 7.02
CA GLY A 132 17.06 -1.34 6.97
C GLY A 132 16.66 -2.81 7.00
N SER A 133 17.65 -3.69 6.90
CA SER A 133 17.46 -5.14 6.96
C SER A 133 17.48 -5.66 8.40
N LEU A 134 16.65 -6.66 8.68
CA LEU A 134 16.62 -7.43 9.94
C LEU A 134 17.32 -8.79 9.79
N ALA A 135 17.88 -9.10 8.63
CA ALA A 135 18.52 -10.39 8.40
C ALA A 135 19.71 -10.59 9.35
N GLY A 136 19.74 -11.73 10.03
CA GLY A 136 20.75 -12.08 11.03
C GLY A 136 20.47 -11.55 12.44
N MET A 137 19.36 -10.84 12.68
CA MET A 137 18.92 -10.49 14.04
C MET A 137 18.33 -11.71 14.76
N ASN A 138 18.61 -11.83 16.06
CA ASN A 138 17.95 -12.79 16.94
C ASN A 138 16.60 -12.26 17.47
N ASP A 139 15.83 -13.12 18.14
CA ASP A 139 14.48 -12.77 18.64
C ASP A 139 14.47 -11.57 19.60
N THR A 140 15.50 -11.42 20.43
CA THR A 140 15.65 -10.27 21.33
C THR A 140 15.84 -8.99 20.53
N GLN A 141 16.74 -8.98 19.54
CA GLN A 141 16.98 -7.83 18.67
C GLN A 141 15.73 -7.49 17.83
N LEU A 142 14.99 -8.50 17.36
CA LEU A 142 13.73 -8.29 16.65
C LEU A 142 12.66 -7.64 17.54
N THR A 143 12.59 -8.04 18.81
CA THR A 143 11.68 -7.46 19.82
C THR A 143 12.08 -6.04 20.20
N ASP A 144 13.37 -5.80 20.42
CA ASP A 144 13.92 -4.48 20.75
C ASP A 144 13.66 -3.47 19.64
N THR A 145 13.94 -3.84 18.39
CA THR A 145 13.66 -2.98 17.22
C THR A 145 12.17 -2.73 17.05
N THR A 146 11.31 -3.70 17.36
CA THR A 146 9.84 -3.51 17.34
C THR A 146 9.41 -2.49 18.38
N THR A 147 9.96 -2.55 19.58
CA THR A 147 9.67 -1.61 20.68
C THR A 147 10.05 -0.19 20.31
N ILE A 148 11.27 0.00 19.81
CA ILE A 148 11.77 1.30 19.37
C ILE A 148 10.94 1.88 18.22
N VAL A 149 10.71 1.10 17.16
CA VAL A 149 9.96 1.54 15.98
C VAL A 149 8.51 1.89 16.34
N SER A 150 7.87 1.10 17.20
CA SER A 150 6.51 1.38 17.65
C SER A 150 6.41 2.69 18.44
N ALA A 151 7.37 2.95 19.34
CA ALA A 151 7.42 4.19 20.10
C ALA A 151 7.59 5.42 19.21
N ILE A 152 8.50 5.32 18.23
CA ILE A 152 8.72 6.36 17.22
C ILE A 152 7.44 6.64 16.41
N LEU A 153 6.80 5.59 15.89
CA LEU A 153 5.57 5.72 15.10
C LEU A 153 4.45 6.35 15.93
N GLY A 154 4.30 5.95 17.19
CA GLY A 154 3.32 6.54 18.12
C GLY A 154 3.56 8.04 18.33
N GLN A 155 4.81 8.43 18.60
CA GLN A 155 5.18 9.84 18.78
C GLN A 155 5.02 10.67 17.50
N ALA A 156 5.36 10.10 16.34
CA ALA A 156 5.17 10.76 15.06
C ALA A 156 3.69 11.05 14.77
N ARG A 157 2.81 10.06 15.02
CA ARG A 157 1.35 10.22 14.87
C ARG A 157 0.77 11.26 15.83
N GLN A 158 1.16 11.21 17.10
CA GLN A 158 0.73 12.19 18.12
C GLN A 158 1.15 13.62 17.73
N ALA A 159 2.33 13.78 17.13
CA ALA A 159 2.80 15.06 16.63
C ALA A 159 2.19 15.49 15.28
N GLY A 160 1.35 14.64 14.67
CA GLY A 160 0.68 14.90 13.40
C GLY A 160 1.54 14.67 12.15
N ALA A 161 2.65 13.95 12.24
CA ALA A 161 3.47 13.55 11.09
C ALA A 161 2.90 12.31 10.39
N LEU A 162 3.20 12.13 9.09
CA LEU A 162 2.92 10.89 8.37
C LEU A 162 3.90 9.80 8.87
N ALA A 163 3.40 8.75 9.49
CA ALA A 163 4.24 7.73 10.13
C ALA A 163 4.30 6.46 9.27
N VAL A 164 5.46 6.20 8.67
CA VAL A 164 5.72 5.08 7.75
C VAL A 164 6.60 4.05 8.43
N ASN A 165 6.15 2.79 8.49
CA ASN A 165 6.92 1.71 9.08
C ASN A 165 7.83 1.05 8.03
N LEU A 166 9.11 1.40 8.04
CA LEU A 166 10.10 0.83 7.12
C LEU A 166 10.77 -0.44 7.65
N ARG A 167 10.60 -0.77 8.93
CA ARG A 167 11.18 -1.98 9.55
C ARG A 167 10.74 -3.26 8.85
N THR A 168 9.51 -3.29 8.36
CA THR A 168 8.91 -4.48 7.73
C THR A 168 9.20 -4.61 6.24
N VAL A 169 9.74 -3.56 5.60
CA VAL A 169 9.88 -3.53 4.13
C VAL A 169 10.89 -4.56 3.65
N LEU A 170 12.07 -4.58 4.27
CA LEU A 170 13.10 -5.58 3.96
C LEU A 170 12.94 -6.84 4.81
N GLY A 171 12.40 -6.68 6.02
CA GLY A 171 12.25 -7.77 6.97
C GLY A 171 13.56 -8.55 7.13
N THR A 172 13.47 -9.88 7.08
CA THR A 172 14.62 -10.79 7.18
C THR A 172 15.12 -11.27 5.81
N ASP A 173 14.75 -10.61 4.71
CA ASP A 173 15.20 -10.98 3.36
C ASP A 173 16.68 -10.63 3.17
N THR A 174 17.51 -11.66 3.01
CA THR A 174 18.96 -11.51 2.82
C THR A 174 19.31 -11.06 1.40
N SER A 175 18.41 -11.22 0.42
CA SER A 175 18.63 -10.78 -0.95
C SER A 175 18.62 -9.26 -1.11
N MET A 176 18.03 -8.55 -0.15
CA MET A 176 17.97 -7.08 -0.09
C MET A 176 19.03 -6.49 0.86
N GLN A 177 19.91 -7.32 1.42
CA GLN A 177 20.93 -6.93 2.39
C GLN A 177 22.29 -6.80 1.70
N SER A 178 23.00 -5.70 1.99
CA SER A 178 24.43 -5.59 1.68
C SER A 178 25.27 -6.14 2.83
N SER A 179 25.05 -5.63 4.05
CA SER A 179 25.76 -6.10 5.25
C SER A 179 25.07 -5.59 6.51
N GLY A 180 24.85 -6.47 7.50
CA GLY A 180 24.17 -6.08 8.74
C GLY A 180 22.84 -5.39 8.43
N ILE A 181 22.56 -4.25 9.07
CA ILE A 181 21.32 -3.52 8.79
C ILE A 181 21.28 -2.82 7.42
N LEU A 182 22.41 -2.73 6.71
CA LEU A 182 22.56 -1.93 5.51
C LEU A 182 21.93 -2.65 4.31
N PRO A 183 20.97 -2.00 3.62
CA PRO A 183 20.38 -2.55 2.40
C PRO A 183 21.35 -2.48 1.22
N ASN A 184 21.19 -3.37 0.24
CA ASN A 184 21.82 -3.19 -1.07
C ASN A 184 20.95 -2.29 -1.97
N ASP A 185 21.29 -2.15 -3.26
CA ASP A 185 20.53 -1.33 -4.19
C ASP A 185 19.04 -1.72 -4.26
N THR A 186 18.74 -3.02 -4.34
CA THR A 186 17.35 -3.54 -4.33
C THR A 186 16.63 -3.18 -3.03
N GLY A 187 17.31 -3.29 -1.89
CA GLY A 187 16.74 -2.89 -0.60
C GLY A 187 16.49 -1.38 -0.51
N HIS A 188 17.37 -0.55 -1.07
CA HIS A 188 17.14 0.88 -1.13
C HIS A 188 15.97 1.27 -2.03
N GLU A 189 15.80 0.58 -3.16
CA GLU A 189 14.66 0.75 -4.05
C GLU A 189 13.34 0.39 -3.34
N ALA A 190 13.28 -0.74 -2.64
CA ALA A 190 12.09 -1.15 -1.88
C ALA A 190 11.73 -0.15 -0.77
N LEU A 191 12.73 0.36 -0.03
CA LEU A 191 12.52 1.40 0.98
C LEU A 191 12.01 2.71 0.36
N ALA A 192 12.55 3.09 -0.80
CA ALA A 192 12.12 4.29 -1.52
C ALA A 192 10.66 4.16 -1.97
N GLN A 193 10.30 3.03 -2.59
CA GLN A 193 8.95 2.75 -3.05
C GLN A 193 7.94 2.85 -1.91
N ALA A 194 8.23 2.26 -0.75
CA ALA A 194 7.34 2.34 0.42
C ALA A 194 7.10 3.79 0.91
N ILE A 195 8.09 4.67 0.78
CA ILE A 195 7.94 6.10 1.12
C ILE A 195 7.12 6.82 0.05
N VAL A 196 7.39 6.57 -1.23
CA VAL A 196 6.67 7.18 -2.35
C VAL A 196 5.18 6.82 -2.30
N GLU A 197 4.86 5.54 -2.15
CA GLU A 197 3.48 5.05 -2.00
C GLU A 197 2.77 5.73 -0.82
N ALA A 198 3.42 5.79 0.34
CA ALA A 198 2.82 6.46 1.51
C ALA A 198 2.56 7.95 1.28
N ILE A 199 3.41 8.64 0.51
CA ILE A 199 3.23 10.06 0.18
C ILE A 199 2.11 10.24 -0.84
N GLU A 200 2.03 9.40 -1.87
CA GLU A 200 0.95 9.48 -2.86
C GLU A 200 -0.40 9.11 -2.23
N ASP A 201 -0.45 8.15 -1.31
CA ASP A 201 -1.65 7.84 -0.53
C ASP A 201 -2.09 9.03 0.34
N ASP A 202 -1.17 9.71 1.05
CA ASP A 202 -1.42 10.93 1.83
C ASP A 202 -1.89 12.11 0.94
N ARG A 203 -1.52 12.11 -0.35
CA ARG A 203 -2.01 13.09 -1.35
C ARG A 203 -3.41 12.75 -1.88
N ALA A 204 -3.74 11.47 -2.02
CA ALA A 204 -4.97 10.99 -2.62
C ALA A 204 -6.19 11.06 -1.69
N GLU A 205 -6.00 11.29 -0.38
CA GLU A 205 -7.11 11.55 0.54
C GLU A 205 -7.86 12.85 0.17
N PRO A 206 -9.20 12.83 -0.04
CA PRO A 206 -9.95 13.99 -0.51
C PRO A 206 -9.82 15.19 0.44
N VAL A 207 -9.59 16.37 -0.15
CA VAL A 207 -9.37 17.66 0.53
C VAL A 207 -10.67 18.22 1.16
N ASP A 208 -11.84 17.64 0.88
CA ASP A 208 -13.13 18.12 1.37
C ASP A 208 -13.64 17.33 2.58
N THR A 209 -13.14 17.71 3.75
CA THR A 209 -14.02 18.05 4.86
C THR A 209 -13.24 18.92 5.83
N PRO A 210 -13.64 20.20 6.04
CA PRO A 210 -13.30 20.85 7.29
C PRO A 210 -13.88 19.95 8.37
N ILE A 211 -13.02 19.35 9.19
CA ILE A 211 -13.47 18.86 10.48
C ILE A 211 -13.85 20.14 11.21
N THR A 212 -15.13 20.52 11.13
CA THR A 212 -15.75 21.36 12.14
C THR A 212 -15.38 20.69 13.45
N PRO A 213 -14.64 21.35 14.36
CA PRO A 213 -14.46 20.80 15.69
C PRO A 213 -15.85 20.79 16.33
N THR A 214 -16.59 19.69 16.15
CA THR A 214 -17.78 19.36 16.92
C THR A 214 -17.31 18.89 18.29
N ARG A 215 -16.71 19.83 19.02
CA ARG A 215 -16.79 20.00 20.45
C ARG A 215 -16.25 21.39 20.76
N THR A 216 -17.19 22.33 20.79
CA THR A 216 -17.16 23.46 21.72
C THR A 216 -16.80 22.91 23.09
N TYR A 217 -15.53 23.00 23.49
CA TYR A 217 -15.24 23.15 24.91
C TYR A 217 -15.69 24.56 25.24
N SER A 218 -16.90 24.65 25.80
CA SER A 218 -17.28 25.78 26.61
C SER A 218 -16.12 26.08 27.55
N SER A 219 -15.62 27.30 27.46
CA SER A 219 -14.65 27.91 28.35
C SER A 219 -15.25 28.04 29.76
N GLY A 220 -15.41 26.92 30.44
CA GLY A 220 -15.91 26.82 31.81
C GLY A 220 -14.91 26.20 32.80
N LEU A 221 -13.77 25.68 32.33
CA LEU A 221 -12.77 25.04 33.19
C LEU A 221 -11.56 25.93 33.53
N ASN A 222 -11.41 27.08 32.87
CA ASN A 222 -10.33 28.04 33.17
C ASN A 222 -10.64 28.98 34.36
N ASP A 223 -11.83 28.88 34.97
CA ASP A 223 -12.24 29.77 36.08
C ASP A 223 -12.25 29.07 37.47
N TRP A 224 -11.99 27.76 37.54
CA TRP A 224 -11.86 27.05 38.83
C TRP A 224 -10.39 26.90 39.28
N ALA A 225 -9.50 26.52 38.35
CA ALA A 225 -8.07 26.39 38.62
C ALA A 225 -7.40 27.74 38.91
N SER A 226 -7.83 28.82 38.24
CA SER A 226 -7.31 30.18 38.46
C SER A 226 -7.75 30.75 39.81
N ARG A 227 -8.99 30.46 40.25
CA ARG A 227 -9.51 30.95 41.55
C ARG A 227 -8.92 30.23 42.75
N GLN A 228 -8.57 28.94 42.65
CA GLN A 228 -7.86 28.26 43.73
C GLN A 228 -6.42 28.75 43.87
N VAL A 229 -5.71 28.99 42.75
CA VAL A 229 -4.31 29.47 42.75
C VAL A 229 -4.20 30.94 43.18
N GLU A 230 -5.17 31.79 42.85
CA GLU A 230 -5.22 33.18 43.36
C GLU A 230 -5.67 33.26 44.83
N ALA A 231 -6.54 32.34 45.29
CA ALA A 231 -6.93 32.25 46.70
C ALA A 231 -5.81 31.73 47.61
N THR A 232 -4.94 30.81 47.15
CA THR A 232 -3.73 30.41 47.86
C THR A 232 -2.66 31.49 47.83
N ARG A 233 -2.41 32.13 46.68
CA ARG A 233 -1.43 33.24 46.60
C ARG A 233 -1.82 34.45 47.46
N ARG A 234 -3.11 34.78 47.58
CA ARG A 234 -3.59 35.83 48.51
C ARG A 234 -3.40 35.44 49.98
N ARG A 235 -3.72 34.19 50.36
CA ARG A 235 -3.53 33.69 51.74
C ARG A 235 -2.05 33.53 52.12
N GLU A 236 -1.17 33.29 51.16
CA GLU A 236 0.28 33.22 51.37
C GLU A 236 0.94 34.60 51.38
N ALA A 237 0.45 35.55 50.58
CA ALA A 237 0.89 36.94 50.63
C ALA A 237 0.48 37.62 51.95
N GLU A 238 -0.77 37.41 52.40
CA GLU A 238 -1.26 37.92 53.70
C GLU A 238 -0.53 37.29 54.90
N LYS A 239 -0.02 36.05 54.78
CA LYS A 239 0.80 35.40 55.81
C LYS A 239 2.28 35.82 55.79
N ARG A 240 2.81 36.24 54.63
CA ARG A 240 4.20 36.73 54.47
C ARG A 240 4.38 38.17 54.95
N GLU A 241 3.33 38.97 55.02
CA GLU A 241 3.38 40.34 55.54
C GLU A 241 3.22 40.42 57.07
N ALA A 242 2.65 39.38 57.70
CA ALA A 242 2.41 39.31 59.14
C ALA A 242 3.55 38.68 59.97
N ASN A 243 4.55 38.05 59.35
CA ASN A 243 5.55 37.30 60.11
C ASN A 243 6.96 37.48 59.52
N ARG A 244 7.59 38.59 59.88
CA ARG A 244 9.02 38.82 59.64
C ARG A 244 9.80 38.63 60.94
N PRO A 245 10.47 37.48 61.15
CA PRO A 245 11.58 37.41 62.08
C PRO A 245 12.88 36.98 61.41
N THR A 246 13.93 37.67 61.83
CA THR A 246 15.37 37.43 61.69
C THR A 246 15.82 36.07 62.22
N GLY A 247 16.79 35.43 61.55
CA GLY A 247 17.63 34.40 62.18
C GLY A 247 17.98 33.22 61.28
N THR A 248 19.28 33.07 61.00
CA THR A 248 19.92 32.38 59.87
C THR A 248 19.86 30.84 59.88
N GLU A 249 19.25 30.18 60.87
CA GLU A 249 19.13 28.70 60.90
C GLU A 249 17.76 28.17 60.44
N LEU A 250 16.74 29.03 60.44
CA LEU A 250 15.43 28.73 59.84
C LEU A 250 15.48 28.67 58.31
N GLY A 251 16.46 29.33 57.68
CA GLY A 251 16.66 29.35 56.22
C GLY A 251 16.98 27.97 55.62
N GLY A 252 17.75 27.13 56.33
CA GLY A 252 18.08 25.78 55.86
C GLY A 252 16.93 24.79 56.00
N VAL A 253 16.11 24.94 57.04
CA VAL A 253 14.90 24.12 57.24
C VAL A 253 13.78 24.56 56.29
N THR A 254 13.61 25.87 56.06
CA THR A 254 12.65 26.37 55.06
C THR A 254 13.08 26.05 53.64
N GLN A 255 14.37 26.10 53.29
CA GLN A 255 14.85 25.62 51.99
C GLN A 255 14.61 24.13 51.80
N LYS A 256 14.91 23.28 52.80
CA LYS A 256 14.62 21.84 52.70
C LYS A 256 13.13 21.55 52.63
N LEU A 257 12.30 22.33 53.31
CA LEU A 257 10.85 22.21 53.24
C LEU A 257 10.31 22.68 51.88
N ASP A 258 10.87 23.76 51.30
CA ASP A 258 10.54 24.21 49.95
C ASP A 258 10.98 23.19 48.89
N GLU A 259 12.17 22.59 49.04
CA GLU A 259 12.67 21.52 48.17
C GLU A 259 11.82 20.25 48.28
N LEU A 260 11.42 19.84 49.49
CA LEU A 260 10.49 18.71 49.69
C LEU A 260 9.10 19.00 49.13
N THR A 261 8.61 20.24 49.27
CA THR A 261 7.31 20.67 48.72
C THR A 261 7.36 20.69 47.20
N GLN A 262 8.45 21.18 46.61
CA GLN A 262 8.68 21.11 45.16
C GLN A 262 8.83 19.66 44.68
N ALA A 263 9.56 18.81 45.40
CA ALA A 263 9.73 17.40 45.06
C ALA A 263 8.39 16.62 45.12
N GLN A 264 7.55 16.89 46.13
CA GLN A 264 6.20 16.34 46.20
C GLN A 264 5.30 16.86 45.08
N GLY A 265 5.36 18.15 44.76
CA GLY A 265 4.61 18.72 43.63
C GLY A 265 5.02 18.10 42.29
N VAL A 266 6.33 17.89 42.06
CA VAL A 266 6.84 17.22 40.86
C VAL A 266 6.39 15.75 40.80
N GLN A 267 6.40 15.04 41.94
CA GLN A 267 5.93 13.67 42.01
C GLN A 267 4.42 13.54 41.75
N GLN A 268 3.64 14.52 42.19
CA GLN A 268 2.19 14.55 41.96
C GLN A 268 1.85 14.84 40.49
N VAL A 269 2.54 15.80 39.86
CA VAL A 269 2.42 16.07 38.42
C VAL A 269 2.83 14.85 37.58
N LEU A 270 3.87 14.11 38.00
CA LEU A 270 4.31 12.90 37.30
C LEU A 270 3.25 11.78 37.36
N LEU A 271 2.57 11.62 38.50
CA LEU A 271 1.49 10.63 38.66
C LEU A 271 0.26 10.99 37.83
N GLU A 272 -0.12 12.27 37.79
CA GLU A 272 -1.21 12.76 36.92
C GLU A 272 -0.86 12.54 35.43
N GLN A 273 0.38 12.82 35.04
CA GLN A 273 0.83 12.58 33.67
C GLN A 273 0.79 11.09 33.29
N GLN A 274 1.16 10.19 34.21
CA GLN A 274 1.04 8.74 33.99
C GLN A 274 -0.41 8.28 33.86
N GLN A 275 -1.34 8.88 34.61
CA GLN A 275 -2.77 8.58 34.49
C GLN A 275 -3.35 9.07 33.16
N ASP A 276 -3.00 10.27 32.72
CA ASP A 276 -3.42 10.79 31.42
C ASP A 276 -2.87 9.94 30.26
N GLU A 277 -1.65 9.43 30.38
CA GLU A 277 -1.05 8.50 29.41
C GLU A 277 -1.78 7.15 29.38
N LEU A 278 -2.16 6.61 30.54
CA LEU A 278 -2.94 5.37 30.63
C LEU A 278 -4.33 5.54 29.99
N ASP A 279 -5.01 6.65 30.25
CA ASP A 279 -6.31 6.97 29.65
C ASP A 279 -6.21 7.12 28.13
N ALA A 280 -5.13 7.75 27.65
CA ALA A 280 -4.86 7.86 26.22
C ALA A 280 -4.61 6.49 25.58
N HIS A 281 -3.81 5.62 26.22
CA HIS A 281 -3.57 4.26 25.76
C HIS A 281 -4.85 3.42 25.74
N GLN A 282 -5.72 3.57 26.73
CA GLN A 282 -6.98 2.85 26.78
C GLN A 282 -7.92 3.26 25.62
N ARG A 283 -8.01 4.56 25.32
CA ARG A 283 -8.77 5.05 24.15
C ARG A 283 -8.18 4.59 22.82
N GLU A 284 -6.85 4.53 22.72
CA GLU A 284 -6.19 4.03 21.51
C GLU A 284 -6.47 2.54 21.30
N LEU A 285 -6.44 1.74 22.38
CA LEU A 285 -6.80 0.31 22.33
C LEU A 285 -8.26 0.11 21.90
N GLU A 286 -9.20 0.91 22.41
CA GLU A 286 -10.60 0.84 21.98
C GLU A 286 -10.77 1.17 20.49
N GLN A 287 -10.05 2.18 19.99
CA GLN A 287 -10.08 2.52 18.57
C GLN A 287 -9.46 1.41 17.70
N GLN A 288 -8.35 0.81 18.16
CA GLN A 288 -7.74 -0.32 17.47
C GLN A 288 -8.68 -1.53 17.45
N GLN A 289 -9.38 -1.80 18.55
CA GLN A 289 -10.36 -2.89 18.64
C GLN A 289 -11.53 -2.67 17.69
N GLN A 290 -12.05 -1.44 17.60
CA GLN A 290 -13.10 -1.09 16.63
C GLN A 290 -12.62 -1.24 15.18
N LYS A 291 -11.37 -0.83 14.89
CA LYS A 291 -10.78 -0.99 13.56
C LYS A 291 -10.61 -2.46 13.19
N LEU A 292 -10.12 -3.29 14.11
CA LEU A 292 -10.01 -4.73 13.92
C LEU A 292 -11.37 -5.38 13.68
N GLN A 293 -12.40 -4.99 14.43
CA GLN A 293 -13.76 -5.46 14.22
C GLN A 293 -14.27 -5.11 12.82
N SER A 294 -14.06 -3.86 12.38
CA SER A 294 -14.45 -3.44 11.03
C SER A 294 -13.72 -4.22 9.93
N GLN A 295 -12.42 -4.50 10.12
CA GLN A 295 -11.65 -5.34 9.20
C GLN A 295 -12.16 -6.79 9.19
N GLN A 296 -12.53 -7.34 10.34
CA GLN A 296 -13.11 -8.67 10.44
C GLN A 296 -14.47 -8.78 9.72
N ASP A 297 -15.31 -7.74 9.83
CA ASP A 297 -16.58 -7.67 9.12
C ASP A 297 -16.37 -7.57 7.59
N GLN A 298 -15.37 -6.81 7.15
CA GLN A 298 -15.00 -6.73 5.73
C GLN A 298 -14.48 -8.07 5.19
N LEU A 299 -13.60 -8.76 5.93
CA LEU A 299 -13.12 -10.09 5.56
C LEU A 299 -14.27 -11.09 5.45
N THR A 300 -15.24 -11.05 6.38
CA THR A 300 -16.42 -11.90 6.34
C THR A 300 -17.27 -11.63 5.09
N LYS A 301 -17.44 -10.36 4.71
CA LYS A 301 -18.13 -10.00 3.45
C LYS A 301 -17.40 -10.56 2.22
N HIS A 302 -16.08 -10.35 2.13
CA HIS A 302 -15.29 -10.89 1.03
C HIS A 302 -15.32 -12.42 0.97
N GLN A 303 -15.34 -13.10 2.11
CA GLN A 303 -15.46 -14.55 2.17
C GLN A 303 -16.80 -15.04 1.60
N ASN A 304 -17.90 -14.35 1.93
CA ASN A 304 -19.23 -14.65 1.38
C ASN A 304 -19.30 -14.37 -0.14
N GLU A 305 -18.68 -13.28 -0.60
CA GLU A 305 -18.58 -12.95 -2.03
C GLU A 305 -17.81 -14.02 -2.80
N LEU A 306 -16.68 -14.47 -2.27
CA LEU A 306 -15.87 -15.56 -2.86
C LEU A 306 -16.65 -16.87 -2.91
N GLU A 307 -17.41 -17.22 -1.86
CA GLU A 307 -18.24 -18.43 -1.87
C GLU A 307 -19.34 -18.36 -2.95
N SER A 308 -19.96 -17.19 -3.12
CA SER A 308 -20.95 -16.95 -4.18
C SER A 308 -20.33 -17.07 -5.58
N GLN A 309 -19.14 -16.51 -5.78
CA GLN A 309 -18.39 -16.62 -7.03
C GLN A 309 -18.02 -18.08 -7.33
N GLN A 310 -17.57 -18.84 -6.33
CA GLN A 310 -17.27 -20.27 -6.48
C GLN A 310 -18.50 -21.07 -6.90
N LYS A 311 -19.66 -20.82 -6.29
CA LYS A 311 -20.93 -21.46 -6.69
C LYS A 311 -21.28 -21.15 -8.14
N SER A 312 -21.14 -19.88 -8.55
CA SER A 312 -21.41 -19.44 -9.92
C SER A 312 -20.47 -20.09 -10.93
N LEU A 313 -19.17 -20.15 -10.63
CA LEU A 313 -18.18 -20.85 -11.45
C LEU A 313 -18.48 -22.34 -11.57
N LYS A 314 -18.93 -22.97 -10.48
CA LYS A 314 -19.30 -24.38 -10.50
C LYS A 314 -20.51 -24.63 -11.42
N SER A 315 -21.54 -23.80 -11.34
CA SER A 315 -22.69 -23.86 -12.25
C SER A 315 -22.29 -23.64 -13.72
N ALA A 316 -21.39 -22.68 -13.99
CA ALA A 316 -20.88 -22.46 -15.34
C ALA A 316 -20.09 -23.67 -15.86
N GLN A 317 -19.27 -24.30 -15.01
CA GLN A 317 -18.53 -25.51 -15.36
C GLN A 317 -19.48 -26.68 -15.71
N ASP A 318 -20.54 -26.86 -14.93
CA ASP A 318 -21.53 -27.93 -15.18
C ASP A 318 -22.31 -27.67 -16.47
N ALA A 319 -22.66 -26.40 -16.77
CA ALA A 319 -23.28 -26.03 -18.03
C ALA A 319 -22.38 -26.29 -19.25
N ILE A 320 -21.08 -25.97 -19.14
CA ILE A 320 -20.10 -26.27 -20.19
C ILE A 320 -19.99 -27.78 -20.42
N LYS A 321 -19.98 -28.58 -19.34
CA LYS A 321 -19.93 -30.04 -19.46
C LYS A 321 -21.16 -30.60 -20.19
N GLN A 322 -22.35 -30.11 -19.87
CA GLN A 322 -23.58 -30.51 -20.58
C GLN A 322 -23.52 -30.11 -22.07
N ALA A 323 -23.03 -28.90 -22.39
CA ALA A 323 -22.86 -28.46 -23.76
C ALA A 323 -21.86 -29.36 -24.53
N GLN A 324 -20.77 -29.78 -23.90
CA GLN A 324 -19.81 -30.71 -24.49
C GLN A 324 -20.43 -32.09 -24.77
N GLU A 325 -21.25 -32.62 -23.86
CA GLU A 325 -21.96 -33.89 -24.06
C GLU A 325 -22.96 -33.80 -25.22
N GLN A 326 -23.70 -32.69 -25.33
CA GLN A 326 -24.60 -32.43 -26.45
C GLN A 326 -23.85 -32.34 -27.78
N LEU A 327 -22.74 -31.60 -27.83
CA LEU A 327 -21.90 -31.51 -29.03
C LEU A 327 -21.36 -32.87 -29.46
N LYS A 328 -20.91 -33.70 -28.50
CA LYS A 328 -20.45 -35.05 -28.80
C LYS A 328 -21.54 -35.91 -29.44
N LYS A 329 -22.79 -35.79 -28.98
CA LYS A 329 -23.94 -36.47 -29.57
C LYS A 329 -24.20 -35.99 -31.00
N VAL A 330 -24.27 -34.67 -31.21
CA VAL A 330 -24.51 -34.08 -32.55
C VAL A 330 -23.44 -34.52 -33.55
N VAL A 331 -22.16 -34.48 -33.15
CA VAL A 331 -21.05 -34.93 -34.01
C VAL A 331 -21.17 -36.43 -34.33
N GLY A 332 -21.59 -37.26 -33.36
CA GLY A 332 -21.88 -38.68 -33.60
C GLY A 332 -23.01 -38.88 -34.61
N ASP A 333 -24.13 -38.17 -34.45
CA ASP A 333 -25.28 -38.24 -35.34
C ASP A 333 -24.94 -37.77 -36.76
N GLN A 334 -24.12 -36.71 -36.88
CA GLN A 334 -23.57 -36.26 -38.16
C GLN A 334 -22.67 -37.32 -38.81
N GLY A 335 -21.80 -37.99 -38.04
CA GLY A 335 -20.97 -39.09 -38.53
C GLY A 335 -21.79 -40.26 -39.09
N ASN A 336 -22.87 -40.64 -38.40
CA ASN A 336 -23.80 -41.66 -38.87
C ASN A 336 -24.51 -41.23 -40.17
N THR A 337 -24.97 -39.97 -40.22
CA THR A 337 -25.62 -39.41 -41.40
C THR A 337 -24.69 -39.43 -42.62
N ILE A 338 -23.43 -39.00 -42.45
CA ILE A 338 -22.41 -39.03 -43.51
C ILE A 338 -22.17 -40.47 -43.99
N THR A 339 -22.11 -41.43 -43.07
CA THR A 339 -21.94 -42.85 -43.42
C THR A 339 -23.11 -43.36 -44.25
N ASN A 340 -24.35 -43.03 -43.88
CA ASN A 340 -25.55 -43.40 -44.63
C ASN A 340 -25.57 -42.75 -46.04
N VAL A 341 -25.20 -41.47 -46.14
CA VAL A 341 -25.11 -40.77 -47.43
C VAL A 341 -24.06 -41.42 -48.34
N LYS A 342 -22.90 -41.82 -47.80
CA LYS A 342 -21.88 -42.56 -48.57
C LYS A 342 -22.41 -43.88 -49.11
N GLN A 343 -23.06 -44.68 -48.27
CA GLN A 343 -23.67 -45.95 -48.70
C GLN A 343 -24.75 -45.75 -49.76
N LEU A 344 -25.56 -44.69 -49.64
CA LEU A 344 -26.56 -44.35 -50.66
C LEU A 344 -25.89 -43.96 -51.98
N ALA A 345 -24.83 -43.15 -51.94
CA ALA A 345 -24.07 -42.78 -53.13
C ALA A 345 -23.47 -44.00 -53.84
N GLU A 346 -22.92 -44.97 -53.08
CA GLU A 346 -22.41 -46.23 -53.63
C GLU A 346 -23.52 -47.05 -54.32
N ARG A 347 -24.70 -47.15 -53.70
CA ARG A 347 -25.86 -47.85 -54.29
C ARG A 347 -26.34 -47.18 -55.57
N ILE A 348 -26.44 -45.85 -55.59
CA ILE A 348 -26.81 -45.08 -56.79
C ILE A 348 -25.79 -45.32 -57.90
N ASN A 349 -24.50 -45.30 -57.59
CA ASN A 349 -23.45 -45.56 -58.59
C ASN A 349 -23.56 -46.98 -59.17
N ALA A 350 -23.81 -47.99 -58.33
CA ALA A 350 -24.03 -49.36 -58.78
C ALA A 350 -25.29 -49.50 -59.66
N GLN A 351 -26.39 -48.85 -59.29
CA GLN A 351 -27.61 -48.82 -60.10
C GLN A 351 -27.36 -48.14 -61.45
N GLN A 352 -26.63 -47.03 -61.49
CA GLN A 352 -26.29 -46.33 -62.72
C GLN A 352 -25.47 -47.23 -63.67
N GLN A 353 -24.52 -48.01 -63.14
CA GLN A 353 -23.76 -48.99 -63.93
C GLN A 353 -24.67 -50.10 -64.49
N GLN A 354 -25.60 -50.62 -63.68
CA GLN A 354 -26.57 -51.62 -64.13
C GLN A 354 -27.46 -51.08 -65.25
N ILE A 355 -28.02 -49.88 -65.08
CA ILE A 355 -28.85 -49.21 -66.10
C ILE A 355 -28.05 -49.02 -67.39
N SER A 356 -26.81 -48.54 -67.29
CA SER A 356 -25.94 -48.35 -68.46
C SER A 356 -25.68 -49.68 -69.19
N SER A 357 -25.46 -50.77 -68.45
CA SER A 357 -25.27 -52.10 -69.04
C SER A 357 -26.53 -52.65 -69.72
N GLN A 358 -27.70 -52.41 -69.14
CA GLN A 358 -28.98 -52.81 -69.73
C GLN A 358 -29.28 -52.00 -70.98
N ALA A 359 -29.04 -50.69 -70.96
CA ALA A 359 -29.17 -49.81 -72.11
C ALA A 359 -28.28 -50.28 -73.27
N GLN A 360 -27.02 -50.63 -73.00
CA GLN A 360 -26.12 -51.17 -74.02
C GLN A 360 -26.64 -52.48 -74.62
N ARG A 361 -27.13 -53.41 -73.79
CA ARG A 361 -27.73 -54.67 -74.30
C ARG A 361 -28.96 -54.42 -75.17
N LEU A 362 -29.79 -53.44 -74.83
CA LEU A 362 -30.94 -53.08 -75.65
C LEU A 362 -30.49 -52.51 -77.00
N ILE A 363 -29.47 -51.65 -77.01
CA ILE A 363 -28.87 -51.12 -78.24
C ILE A 363 -28.31 -52.28 -79.10
N ASP A 364 -27.57 -53.21 -78.50
CA ASP A 364 -26.99 -54.35 -79.20
C ASP A 364 -28.07 -55.27 -79.79
N MET A 365 -29.15 -55.54 -79.05
CA MET A 365 -30.28 -56.31 -79.55
C MET A 365 -31.00 -55.62 -80.70
N GLU A 366 -31.20 -54.30 -80.62
CA GLU A 366 -31.83 -53.55 -81.71
C GLU A 366 -30.95 -53.55 -82.95
N ASN A 367 -29.64 -53.30 -82.81
CA ASN A 367 -28.68 -53.39 -83.91
C ASN A 367 -28.69 -54.79 -84.56
N TRP A 368 -28.75 -55.86 -83.75
CA TRP A 368 -28.85 -57.22 -84.27
C TRP A 368 -30.15 -57.44 -85.05
N ARG A 369 -31.30 -56.98 -84.54
CA ARG A 369 -32.60 -57.08 -85.23
C ARG A 369 -32.59 -56.30 -86.55
N THR A 370 -32.07 -55.07 -86.55
CA THR A 370 -31.92 -54.26 -87.76
C THR A 370 -31.03 -54.96 -88.77
N GLY A 371 -29.88 -55.50 -88.34
CA GLY A 371 -28.98 -56.27 -89.20
C GLY A 371 -29.64 -57.51 -89.82
N ALA A 372 -30.38 -58.29 -89.01
CA ALA A 372 -31.10 -59.47 -89.49
C ALA A 372 -32.19 -59.11 -90.51
N LEU A 373 -32.93 -58.01 -90.29
CA LEU A 373 -33.94 -57.51 -91.22
C LEU A 373 -33.29 -57.05 -92.54
N LEU A 374 -32.17 -56.32 -92.48
CA LEU A 374 -31.42 -55.90 -93.66
C LEU A 374 -30.91 -57.10 -94.47
N GLN A 375 -30.39 -58.13 -93.81
CA GLN A 375 -29.99 -59.37 -94.49
C GLN A 375 -31.17 -60.07 -95.16
N THR A 376 -32.31 -60.15 -94.48
CA THR A 376 -33.52 -60.75 -95.03
C THR A 376 -34.03 -59.97 -96.25
N LEU A 377 -33.98 -58.64 -96.21
CA LEU A 377 -34.31 -57.78 -97.35
C LEU A 377 -33.37 -58.02 -98.53
N ALA A 378 -32.06 -58.08 -98.29
CA ALA A 378 -31.07 -58.39 -99.32
C ALA A 378 -31.30 -59.77 -99.96
N ASP A 379 -31.64 -60.79 -99.16
CA ASP A 379 -31.99 -62.13 -99.66
C ASP A 379 -33.26 -62.10 -100.53
N TYR A 380 -34.27 -61.31 -100.15
CA TYR A 380 -35.46 -61.11 -100.97
C TYR A 380 -35.15 -60.38 -102.28
N GLU A 381 -34.35 -59.31 -102.25
CA GLU A 381 -33.91 -58.59 -103.44
C GLU A 381 -33.13 -59.49 -104.42
N ALA A 382 -32.23 -60.34 -103.89
CA ALA A 382 -31.49 -61.31 -104.70
C ALA A 382 -32.42 -62.35 -105.36
N ARG A 383 -33.44 -62.83 -104.64
CA ARG A 383 -34.44 -63.76 -105.18
C ARG A 383 -35.34 -63.11 -106.24
N ILE A 384 -35.75 -61.86 -106.03
CA ILE A 384 -36.53 -61.09 -107.01
C ILE A 384 -35.69 -60.89 -108.28
N SER A 385 -34.44 -60.46 -108.14
CA SER A 385 -33.51 -60.27 -109.26
C SER A 385 -33.32 -61.58 -110.07
N ALA A 386 -33.26 -62.73 -109.40
CA ALA A 386 -33.15 -64.04 -110.06
C ALA A 386 -34.43 -64.47 -110.81
N LEU A 387 -35.60 -63.98 -110.39
CA LEU A 387 -36.87 -64.21 -111.07
C LEU A 387 -37.07 -63.28 -112.27
N GLU A 388 -36.63 -62.03 -112.18
CA GLU A 388 -36.70 -61.05 -113.27
C GLU A 388 -35.69 -61.31 -114.40
N GLY A 389 -34.63 -62.08 -114.13
CA GLY A 389 -33.63 -62.51 -115.12
C GLY A 389 -33.98 -63.78 -115.92
N ARG A 390 -35.20 -64.31 -115.79
CA ARG A 390 -35.78 -65.40 -116.61
C ARG A 390 -36.89 -64.85 -117.48
#